data_AF-A0A839UDS1-F1
#
_entry.id   AF-A0A839UDS1-F1
#
_cell.length_a   1.000
_cell.length_b   1.000
_cell.length_c   1.000
_cell.angle_alpha   90.00
_cell.angle_beta   90.00
_cell.angle_gamma   90.00
#
_symmetry.space_group_name_H-M   'P 1'
#
loop_
_entity.id
_entity.type
_entity.pdbx_description
1 polymer ?
#
loop_
_entity_poly.entity_id
_entity_poly.type
_entity_poly.pdbx_seq_one_letter_code
_entity_poly.pdbx_strand_id
1 'polypeptide(L)'
;MSYRTILVNLNIDGPVAPLMDFSIDLATRFNSHLVGFSAADIVLPITEPEAMIGGEAMRLQREEIEQRIKKMRHEFESHAGTNVSREWRDGVANPTRLIIEMSRLADLVVTGCEDDFTLGNPERCINLGNLILQAGRPVLVAAKGARRIFTNTAVIAWKDTREARRAVVDALPLLCQASEVMVVTVDRGADILTQESIDDVCAFLRRHGVTAQSEIIKDRHEGESLLRFAKQMGAELVVSGAYGHSRVRELVFGGVTRSLLAEDSFSRFLSS
;
A
#
# COMPACT_ATOMS: atom_id res chain seq x y z
N MET A 1 -15.64 5.51 -11.47
CA MET A 1 -15.09 6.15 -10.25
C MET A 1 -13.61 6.44 -10.49
N SER A 2 -13.00 7.39 -9.81
CA SER A 2 -11.58 7.73 -9.96
C SER A 2 -10.99 8.14 -8.61
N TYR A 3 -9.67 8.07 -8.45
CA TYR A 3 -8.95 8.69 -7.34
C TYR A 3 -8.72 10.17 -7.69
N ARG A 4 -9.22 11.09 -6.87
CA ARG A 4 -9.02 12.53 -7.09
C ARG A 4 -7.71 13.00 -6.48
N THR A 5 -7.32 12.46 -5.34
CA THR A 5 -6.04 12.76 -4.71
C THR A 5 -5.28 11.50 -4.35
N ILE A 6 -4.01 11.43 -4.75
CA ILE A 6 -3.08 10.34 -4.46
C ILE A 6 -1.95 10.88 -3.60
N LEU A 7 -1.72 10.27 -2.44
CA LEU A 7 -0.59 10.58 -1.56
C LEU A 7 0.50 9.53 -1.75
N VAL A 8 1.66 9.92 -2.27
CA VAL A 8 2.81 9.01 -2.43
C VAL A 8 3.83 9.21 -1.31
N ASN A 9 4.12 8.12 -0.59
CA ASN A 9 5.20 8.02 0.38
C ASN A 9 6.54 7.77 -0.32
N LEU A 10 7.50 8.67 -0.14
CA LEU A 10 8.89 8.49 -0.54
C LEU A 10 9.72 8.36 0.74
N ASN A 11 10.16 7.14 1.05
CA ASN A 11 11.05 6.91 2.18
C ASN A 11 12.37 7.66 1.99
N ILE A 12 12.90 8.22 3.08
CA ILE A 12 14.05 9.13 3.04
C ILE A 12 15.34 8.51 2.48
N ASP A 13 15.47 7.18 2.58
CA ASP A 13 16.59 6.39 2.04
C ASP A 13 16.17 5.45 0.90
N GLY A 14 14.90 5.51 0.48
CA GLY A 14 14.37 4.61 -0.53
C GLY A 14 14.75 5.02 -1.97
N PRO A 15 14.63 4.10 -2.93
CA PRO A 15 14.75 4.44 -4.34
C PRO A 15 13.56 5.31 -4.77
N VAL A 16 13.84 6.57 -5.09
CA VAL A 16 12.82 7.59 -5.41
C VAL A 16 12.25 7.40 -6.82
N ALA A 17 13.10 7.17 -7.83
CA ALA A 17 12.69 7.22 -9.23
C ALA A 17 11.61 6.19 -9.64
N PRO A 18 11.70 4.89 -9.29
CA PRO A 18 10.70 3.92 -9.74
C PRO A 18 9.29 4.21 -9.21
N LEU A 19 9.18 4.48 -7.91
CA LEU A 19 7.90 4.78 -7.26
C LEU A 19 7.31 6.10 -7.75
N MET A 20 8.15 7.07 -8.08
CA MET A 20 7.71 8.33 -8.65
C MET A 20 7.16 8.16 -10.07
N ASP A 21 7.85 7.43 -10.94
CA ASP A 21 7.35 7.06 -12.27
C ASP A 21 5.98 6.37 -12.18
N PHE A 22 5.87 5.39 -11.26
CA PHE A 22 4.64 4.66 -10.99
C PHE A 22 3.50 5.59 -10.55
N SER A 23 3.79 6.50 -9.62
CA SER A 23 2.79 7.41 -9.07
C SER A 23 2.34 8.48 -10.07
N ILE A 24 3.23 8.92 -10.96
CA ILE A 24 2.91 9.84 -12.04
C ILE A 24 2.07 9.14 -13.12
N ASP A 25 2.42 7.92 -13.53
CA ASP A 25 1.59 7.12 -14.46
C ASP A 25 0.19 6.90 -13.88
N LEU A 26 0.10 6.55 -12.60
CA LEU A 26 -1.15 6.38 -11.87
C LEU A 26 -1.98 7.69 -11.85
N ALA A 27 -1.38 8.81 -11.43
CA ALA A 27 -2.05 10.10 -11.36
C ALA A 27 -2.47 10.62 -12.74
N THR A 28 -1.68 10.35 -13.78
CA THR A 28 -2.01 10.72 -15.17
C THR A 28 -3.26 9.99 -15.65
N ARG A 29 -3.35 8.67 -15.41
CA ARG A 29 -4.50 7.86 -15.85
C ARG A 29 -5.80 8.24 -15.17
N PHE A 30 -5.73 8.57 -13.89
CA PHE A 30 -6.90 8.91 -13.08
C PHE A 30 -7.20 10.41 -13.05
N ASN A 31 -6.37 11.23 -13.71
CA ASN A 31 -6.40 12.68 -13.66
C ASN A 31 -6.45 13.19 -12.20
N SER A 32 -5.54 12.66 -11.40
CA SER A 32 -5.46 12.88 -9.96
C SER A 32 -4.50 14.01 -9.61
N HIS A 33 -4.76 14.68 -8.49
CA HIS A 33 -3.77 15.49 -7.81
C HIS A 33 -2.79 14.59 -7.05
N LEU A 34 -1.48 14.75 -7.28
CA LEU A 34 -0.43 13.94 -6.68
C LEU A 34 0.27 14.71 -5.55
N VAL A 35 0.21 14.17 -4.34
CA VAL A 35 0.91 14.73 -3.18
C VAL A 35 2.12 13.87 -2.87
N GLY A 36 3.31 14.41 -3.11
CA GLY A 36 4.57 13.80 -2.67
C GLY A 36 4.76 14.01 -1.17
N PHE A 37 5.12 12.96 -0.45
CA PHE A 37 5.35 13.01 0.98
C PHE A 37 6.65 12.29 1.38
N SER A 38 7.42 12.92 2.26
CA SER A 38 8.55 12.26 2.93
C SER A 38 8.73 12.77 4.35
N ALA A 39 9.08 11.87 5.26
CA ALA A 39 9.38 12.23 6.63
C ALA A 39 10.42 11.29 7.22
N ALA A 40 11.13 11.80 8.22
CA ALA A 40 11.97 10.99 9.09
C ALA A 40 12.09 11.66 10.46
N ASP A 41 12.36 10.87 11.49
CA ASP A 41 12.57 11.31 12.87
C ASP A 41 14.06 11.24 13.23
N ILE A 42 14.41 11.96 14.29
CA ILE A 42 15.72 11.86 14.91
C ILE A 42 15.77 10.61 15.81
N VAL A 43 16.91 9.91 15.82
CA VAL A 43 17.11 8.78 16.73
C VAL A 43 17.63 9.33 18.04
N LEU A 44 16.82 9.20 19.10
CA LEU A 44 17.22 9.61 20.45
C LEU A 44 18.25 8.60 21.00
N PRO A 45 19.48 9.02 21.35
CA PRO A 45 20.41 8.11 21.99
C PRO A 45 19.88 7.68 23.36
N ILE A 46 19.76 6.37 23.57
CA ILE A 46 19.23 5.77 24.80
C ILE A 46 20.27 5.81 25.94
N THR A 47 21.53 6.13 25.63
CA THR A 47 22.66 6.06 26.57
C THR A 47 23.18 7.43 27.02
N GLU A 48 23.04 7.64 28.33
CA GLU A 48 23.79 8.49 29.26
C GLU A 48 23.47 10.01 29.41
N PRO A 49 23.56 10.54 30.65
CA PRO A 49 22.91 11.77 31.10
C PRO A 49 23.74 13.03 30.79
N GLU A 50 24.36 13.09 29.61
CA GLU A 50 25.11 14.26 29.15
C GLU A 50 24.29 15.01 28.10
N ALA A 51 23.32 15.79 28.59
CA ALA A 51 22.35 16.55 27.79
C ALA A 51 22.99 17.51 26.75
N MET A 52 24.28 17.85 26.88
CA MET A 52 24.99 18.77 25.98
C MET A 52 25.52 18.10 24.71
N ILE A 53 25.90 16.81 24.75
CA ILE A 53 26.34 16.03 23.57
C ILE A 53 25.11 15.59 22.76
N GLY A 54 24.00 15.29 23.45
CA GLY A 54 22.73 14.97 22.81
C GLY A 54 22.18 16.09 21.92
N GLY A 55 22.26 17.35 22.37
CA GLY A 55 21.70 18.49 21.61
C GLY A 55 22.38 18.73 20.26
N GLU A 56 23.71 18.69 20.19
CA GLU A 56 24.44 18.88 18.95
C GLU A 56 24.28 17.68 18.00
N ALA A 57 24.29 16.45 18.53
CA ALA A 57 24.02 15.26 17.74
C ALA A 57 22.60 15.29 17.13
N MET A 58 21.59 15.71 17.89
CA MET A 58 20.21 15.89 17.41
C MET A 58 20.12 16.97 16.33
N ARG A 59 20.85 18.10 16.50
CA ARG A 59 20.90 19.18 15.50
C ARG A 59 21.48 18.66 14.18
N LEU A 60 22.59 17.95 14.22
CA LEU A 60 23.23 17.37 13.03
C LEU A 60 22.33 16.33 12.33
N GLN A 61 21.64 15.48 13.09
CA GLN A 61 20.68 14.53 12.52
C GLN A 61 19.50 15.25 11.86
N ARG A 62 18.93 16.27 12.51
CA ARG A 62 17.84 17.07 11.92
C ARG A 62 18.30 17.73 10.61
N GLU A 63 19.49 18.34 10.61
CA GLU A 63 20.04 18.97 9.41
C GLU A 63 20.24 17.94 8.27
N GLU A 64 20.73 16.75 8.59
CA GLU A 64 20.85 15.64 7.62
C GLU A 64 19.49 15.26 7.01
N ILE A 65 18.47 15.09 7.85
CA ILE A 65 17.10 14.77 7.42
C ILE A 65 16.53 15.89 6.54
N GLU A 66 16.66 17.15 6.96
CA GLU A 66 16.16 18.31 6.22
C GLU A 66 16.84 18.43 4.84
N GLN A 67 18.15 18.21 4.75
CA GLN A 67 18.86 18.22 3.46
C GLN A 67 18.38 17.10 2.54
N ARG A 68 18.14 15.90 3.06
CA ARG A 68 17.61 14.78 2.27
C ARG A 68 16.19 15.04 1.79
N ILE A 69 15.31 15.51 2.66
CA ILE A 69 13.94 15.90 2.29
C ILE A 69 13.97 16.97 1.20
N LYS A 70 14.82 17.99 1.35
CA LYS A 70 14.99 19.03 0.34
C LYS A 70 15.46 18.47 -1.01
N LYS A 71 16.37 17.50 -1.01
CA LYS A 71 16.82 16.82 -2.22
C LYS A 71 15.68 16.03 -2.88
N MET A 72 14.93 15.24 -2.11
CA MET A 72 13.79 14.47 -2.63
C MET A 72 12.68 15.37 -3.16
N ARG A 73 12.40 16.49 -2.47
CA ARG A 73 11.46 17.52 -2.95
C ARG A 73 11.90 18.06 -4.31
N HIS A 74 13.18 18.39 -4.46
CA HIS A 74 13.71 18.86 -5.73
C HIS A 74 13.59 17.80 -6.82
N GLU A 75 13.89 16.54 -6.52
CA GLU A 75 13.69 15.42 -7.45
C GLU A 75 12.20 15.29 -7.85
N PHE A 76 11.26 15.40 -6.91
CA PHE A 76 9.82 15.35 -7.17
C PHE A 76 9.30 16.52 -8.02
N GLU A 77 9.75 17.74 -7.73
CA GLU A 77 9.36 18.94 -8.47
C GLU A 77 9.98 18.95 -9.88
N SER A 78 11.21 18.46 -10.03
CA SER A 78 11.93 18.38 -11.31
C SER A 78 11.53 17.19 -12.17
N HIS A 79 10.91 16.15 -11.60
CA HIS A 79 10.49 14.99 -12.36
C HIS A 79 9.48 15.37 -13.43
N ALA A 80 9.80 15.00 -14.67
CA ALA A 80 9.12 15.48 -15.86
C ALA A 80 7.74 14.81 -16.01
N GLY A 81 6.70 15.63 -16.05
CA GLY A 81 5.31 15.26 -16.28
C GLY A 81 4.44 16.51 -16.20
N THR A 82 4.31 17.24 -17.32
CA THR A 82 3.78 18.62 -17.36
C THR A 82 2.27 18.75 -17.10
N ASN A 83 1.54 17.65 -16.91
CA ASN A 83 0.08 17.66 -16.83
C ASN A 83 -0.52 17.15 -15.50
N VAL A 84 0.29 16.69 -14.55
CA VAL A 84 -0.22 16.23 -13.25
C VAL A 84 -0.15 17.37 -12.23
N SER A 85 -1.29 17.74 -11.67
CA SER A 85 -1.35 18.68 -10.54
C SER A 85 -0.65 18.06 -9.34
N ARG A 86 0.29 18.77 -8.73
CA ARG A 86 1.14 18.21 -7.67
C ARG A 86 1.43 19.17 -6.53
N GLU A 87 1.60 18.60 -5.35
CA GLU A 87 1.97 19.28 -4.11
C GLU A 87 3.04 18.44 -3.38
N TRP A 88 3.86 19.09 -2.58
CA TRP A 88 4.83 18.42 -1.71
C TRP A 88 4.52 18.69 -0.23
N ARG A 89 4.62 17.65 0.59
CA ARG A 89 4.51 17.70 2.05
C ARG A 89 5.67 16.96 2.68
N ASP A 90 6.16 17.45 3.81
CA ASP A 90 7.23 16.78 4.53
C ASP A 90 7.19 17.07 6.03
N GLY A 91 8.04 16.38 6.78
CA GLY A 91 8.26 16.69 8.18
C GLY A 91 9.42 15.92 8.81
N VAL A 92 10.06 16.56 9.80
CA VAL A 92 11.04 15.90 10.68
C VAL A 92 10.32 15.39 11.93
N ALA A 93 9.70 14.22 11.80
CA ALA A 93 9.05 13.47 12.88
C ALA A 93 8.76 12.04 12.38
N ASN A 94 8.25 11.19 13.27
CA ASN A 94 7.87 9.82 12.95
C ASN A 94 7.10 9.70 11.61
N PRO A 95 7.67 9.01 10.60
CA PRO A 95 7.10 8.97 9.25
C PRO A 95 5.73 8.30 9.22
N THR A 96 5.55 7.21 9.96
CA THR A 96 4.27 6.47 10.04
C THR A 96 3.14 7.36 10.57
N ARG A 97 3.40 8.10 11.65
CA ARG A 97 2.42 9.02 12.24
C ARG A 97 2.02 10.11 11.24
N LEU A 98 3.02 10.76 10.63
CA LEU A 98 2.76 11.87 9.72
C LEU A 98 1.99 11.43 8.47
N ILE A 99 2.31 10.28 7.88
CA ILE A 99 1.56 9.80 6.70
C ILE A 99 0.11 9.43 7.05
N ILE A 100 -0.15 8.87 8.24
CA ILE A 100 -1.52 8.59 8.72
C ILE A 100 -2.28 9.91 8.92
N GLU A 101 -1.63 10.95 9.43
CA GLU A 101 -2.25 12.26 9.54
C GLU A 101 -2.53 12.88 8.15
N MET A 102 -1.62 12.71 7.20
CA MET A 102 -1.78 13.21 5.84
C MET A 102 -2.81 12.41 5.04
N SER A 103 -3.06 11.12 5.29
CA SER A 103 -4.03 10.33 4.52
C SER A 103 -5.44 10.94 4.45
N ARG A 104 -5.80 11.83 5.38
CA ARG A 104 -7.05 12.61 5.35
C ARG A 104 -7.26 13.39 4.05
N LEU A 105 -6.19 13.83 3.40
CA LEU A 105 -6.23 14.62 2.17
C LEU A 105 -6.34 13.78 0.89
N ALA A 106 -6.19 12.46 0.98
CA ALA A 106 -6.10 11.57 -0.17
C ALA A 106 -7.23 10.54 -0.24
N ASP A 107 -7.53 10.08 -1.45
CA ASP A 107 -8.39 8.94 -1.69
C ASP A 107 -7.60 7.62 -1.67
N LEU A 108 -6.30 7.68 -2.01
CA LEU A 108 -5.39 6.55 -2.10
C LEU A 108 -4.00 6.93 -1.57
N VAL A 109 -3.42 6.07 -0.74
CA VAL A 109 -2.01 6.17 -0.33
C VAL A 109 -1.18 5.19 -1.15
N VAL A 110 -0.06 5.65 -1.70
CA VAL A 110 0.87 4.85 -2.50
C VAL A 110 2.22 4.77 -1.78
N THR A 111 2.81 3.59 -1.70
CA THR A 111 4.15 3.39 -1.14
C THR A 111 4.89 2.28 -1.88
N GLY A 112 6.21 2.23 -1.77
CA GLY A 112 7.03 1.16 -2.32
C GLY A 112 7.10 -0.06 -1.39
N CYS A 113 7.54 -1.20 -1.95
CA CYS A 113 8.06 -2.31 -1.14
C CYS A 113 9.40 -1.91 -0.51
N GLU A 114 9.58 -2.25 0.76
CA GLU A 114 10.87 -2.16 1.45
C GLU A 114 11.50 -3.54 1.52
N ASP A 115 12.83 -3.57 1.48
CA ASP A 115 13.59 -4.83 1.52
C ASP A 115 13.63 -5.46 2.92
N ASP A 116 13.11 -4.78 3.96
CA ASP A 116 13.13 -5.30 5.33
C ASP A 116 11.88 -4.90 6.15
N PHE A 117 10.78 -5.61 5.92
CA PHE A 117 9.56 -5.51 6.75
C PHE A 117 9.78 -5.95 8.21
N THR A 118 10.94 -6.51 8.54
CA THR A 118 11.22 -7.13 9.84
C THR A 118 12.17 -6.35 10.74
N LEU A 119 12.96 -5.42 10.20
CA LEU A 119 13.98 -4.65 10.94
C LEU A 119 14.08 -3.17 10.51
N GLY A 120 13.05 -2.63 9.82
CA GLY A 120 13.05 -1.23 9.38
C GLY A 120 13.37 -0.25 10.51
N ASN A 121 14.12 0.80 10.17
CA ASN A 121 14.43 1.92 11.06
C ASN A 121 13.14 2.76 11.21
N PRO A 122 12.38 2.67 12.32
CA PRO A 122 11.06 3.28 12.44
C PRO A 122 11.09 4.81 12.39
N GLU A 123 12.27 5.40 12.58
CA GLU A 123 12.52 6.81 12.38
C GLU A 123 12.68 7.17 10.91
N ARG A 124 13.00 6.23 10.01
CA ARG A 124 13.34 6.54 8.60
C ARG A 124 12.40 5.91 7.57
N CYS A 125 11.55 4.97 7.97
CA CYS A 125 10.56 4.36 7.09
C CYS A 125 9.20 4.16 7.76
N ILE A 126 8.17 3.96 6.94
CA ILE A 126 6.81 3.74 7.43
C ILE A 126 6.64 2.29 7.91
N ASN A 127 5.88 2.11 8.99
CA ASN A 127 5.35 0.81 9.34
C ASN A 127 4.09 0.55 8.51
N LEU A 128 4.21 -0.29 7.48
CA LEU A 128 3.11 -0.57 6.54
C LEU A 128 1.87 -1.14 7.23
N GLY A 129 2.04 -2.03 8.22
CA GLY A 129 0.91 -2.60 8.96
C GLY A 129 0.11 -1.54 9.73
N ASN A 130 0.81 -0.64 10.43
CA ASN A 130 0.19 0.48 11.12
C ASN A 130 -0.46 1.47 10.15
N LEU A 131 0.17 1.76 9.00
CA LEU A 131 -0.41 2.60 7.96
C LEU A 131 -1.74 2.01 7.49
N ILE A 132 -1.78 0.74 7.10
CA ILE A 132 -2.99 0.08 6.61
C ILE A 132 -4.11 0.11 7.66
N LEU A 133 -3.78 -0.14 8.93
CA LEU A 133 -4.74 -0.17 10.03
C LEU A 133 -5.33 1.21 10.40
N GLN A 134 -4.57 2.29 10.20
CA GLN A 134 -4.89 3.60 10.78
C GLN A 134 -5.11 4.71 9.74
N ALA A 135 -4.71 4.52 8.48
CA ALA A 135 -4.84 5.54 7.44
C ALA A 135 -6.29 5.92 7.15
N GLY A 136 -7.25 5.00 7.37
CA GLY A 136 -8.65 5.20 6.97
C GLY A 136 -8.83 5.39 5.45
N ARG A 137 -7.81 5.04 4.67
CA ARG A 137 -7.74 5.09 3.21
C ARG A 137 -7.09 3.81 2.70
N PRO A 138 -7.45 3.33 1.49
CA PRO A 138 -6.75 2.22 0.87
C PRO A 138 -5.26 2.55 0.66
N VAL A 139 -4.43 1.52 0.77
CA VAL A 139 -2.98 1.59 0.58
C VAL A 139 -2.60 0.71 -0.60
N LEU A 140 -2.00 1.32 -1.63
CA LEU A 140 -1.40 0.63 -2.76
C LEU A 140 0.12 0.55 -2.56
N VAL A 141 0.62 -0.65 -2.34
CA VAL A 141 2.04 -0.96 -2.29
C VAL A 141 2.47 -1.35 -3.71
N ALA A 142 3.35 -0.57 -4.33
CA ALA A 142 3.88 -0.84 -5.68
C ALA A 142 4.89 -1.98 -5.69
N ALA A 143 4.86 -2.85 -6.71
CA ALA A 143 5.81 -3.96 -6.82
C ALA A 143 7.26 -3.44 -6.86
N LYS A 144 8.22 -4.26 -6.42
CA LYS A 144 9.62 -3.85 -6.38
C LYS A 144 10.10 -3.48 -7.79
N GLY A 145 10.56 -2.23 -7.94
CA GLY A 145 11.01 -1.69 -9.21
C GLY A 145 9.90 -1.36 -10.23
N ALA A 146 8.62 -1.45 -9.85
CA ALA A 146 7.52 -1.04 -10.72
C ALA A 146 7.61 0.45 -11.06
N ARG A 147 7.41 0.77 -12.34
CA ARG A 147 7.42 2.15 -12.87
C ARG A 147 6.11 2.56 -13.53
N ARG A 148 5.18 1.61 -13.69
CA ARG A 148 3.89 1.81 -14.33
C ARG A 148 2.84 1.03 -13.56
N ILE A 149 1.62 1.53 -13.59
CA ILE A 149 0.47 0.78 -13.08
C ILE A 149 0.25 -0.47 -13.90
N PHE A 150 -0.27 -1.50 -13.22
CA PHE A 150 -0.72 -2.72 -13.85
C PHE A 150 -1.88 -2.47 -14.82
N THR A 151 -2.01 -3.34 -15.81
CA THR A 151 -3.11 -3.29 -16.81
C THR A 151 -3.65 -4.66 -17.19
N ASN A 152 -2.98 -5.73 -16.76
CA ASN A 152 -3.35 -7.08 -17.14
C ASN A 152 -4.21 -7.76 -16.06
N THR A 153 -3.63 -8.67 -15.29
CA THR A 153 -4.37 -9.54 -14.36
C THR A 153 -4.39 -8.96 -12.94
N ALA A 154 -5.59 -8.82 -12.39
CA ALA A 154 -5.83 -8.46 -10.99
C ALA A 154 -6.52 -9.62 -10.24
N VAL A 155 -6.03 -9.94 -9.05
CA VAL A 155 -6.61 -10.94 -8.16
C VAL A 155 -7.25 -10.24 -6.97
N ILE A 156 -8.48 -10.60 -6.64
CA ILE A 156 -9.19 -10.17 -5.45
C ILE A 156 -9.16 -11.33 -4.46
N ALA A 157 -8.40 -11.18 -3.39
CA ALA A 157 -8.39 -12.11 -2.26
C ALA A 157 -9.69 -11.93 -1.46
N TRP A 158 -10.63 -12.84 -1.67
CA TRP A 158 -11.98 -12.74 -1.14
C TRP A 158 -12.21 -13.67 0.04
N LYS A 159 -12.66 -13.05 1.13
CA LYS A 159 -13.42 -13.67 2.21
C LYS A 159 -14.49 -12.68 2.60
N ASP A 160 -15.69 -13.17 2.90
CA ASP A 160 -16.82 -12.30 3.15
C ASP A 160 -16.72 -11.56 4.50
N THR A 161 -15.88 -10.52 4.50
CA THR A 161 -15.58 -9.65 5.63
C THR A 161 -15.85 -8.21 5.24
N ARG A 162 -16.03 -7.34 6.24
CA ARG A 162 -16.24 -5.91 6.01
C ARG A 162 -15.07 -5.29 5.24
N GLU A 163 -13.87 -5.68 5.61
CA GLU A 163 -12.59 -5.19 5.09
C GLU A 163 -12.43 -5.61 3.61
N ALA A 164 -12.78 -6.85 3.27
CA ALA A 164 -12.74 -7.32 1.88
C ALA A 164 -13.78 -6.61 0.99
N ARG A 165 -15.01 -6.44 1.48
CA ARG A 165 -16.05 -5.66 0.77
C ARG A 165 -15.59 -4.22 0.53
N ARG A 166 -14.97 -3.58 1.53
CA ARG A 166 -14.38 -2.24 1.41
C ARG A 166 -13.27 -2.22 0.36
N ALA A 167 -12.33 -3.16 0.43
CA ALA A 167 -11.22 -3.25 -0.52
C ALA A 167 -11.70 -3.38 -1.97
N VAL A 168 -12.74 -4.17 -2.22
CA VAL A 168 -13.35 -4.31 -3.55
C VAL A 168 -13.91 -2.98 -4.05
N VAL A 169 -14.68 -2.27 -3.22
CA VAL A 169 -15.25 -0.96 -3.58
C VAL A 169 -14.16 0.06 -3.85
N ASP A 170 -13.18 0.15 -2.94
CA ASP A 170 -12.11 1.13 -3.02
C ASP A 170 -11.20 0.87 -4.22
N ALA A 171 -11.01 -0.40 -4.60
CA ALA A 171 -10.22 -0.81 -5.76
C ALA A 171 -10.97 -0.71 -7.10
N LEU A 172 -12.26 -0.35 -7.16
CA LEU A 172 -13.01 -0.30 -8.41
C LEU A 172 -12.31 0.51 -9.53
N PRO A 173 -11.73 1.71 -9.29
CA PRO A 173 -11.01 2.43 -10.34
C PRO A 173 -9.87 1.62 -10.96
N LEU A 174 -9.16 0.84 -10.14
CA LEU A 174 -8.06 -0.04 -10.52
C LEU A 174 -8.56 -1.28 -11.26
N LEU A 175 -9.60 -1.93 -10.72
CA LEU A 175 -10.19 -3.13 -11.31
C LEU A 175 -10.82 -2.85 -12.69
N CYS A 176 -11.36 -1.65 -12.91
CA CYS A 176 -11.84 -1.22 -14.23
C CYS A 176 -10.72 -1.07 -15.27
N GLN A 177 -9.44 -0.99 -14.87
CA GLN A 177 -8.31 -0.92 -15.79
C GLN A 177 -7.68 -2.29 -16.07
N ALA A 178 -8.04 -3.32 -15.30
CA ALA A 178 -7.51 -4.66 -15.47
C ALA A 178 -8.19 -5.35 -16.65
N SER A 179 -7.39 -6.02 -17.49
CA SER A 179 -7.89 -6.85 -18.59
C SER A 179 -8.54 -8.13 -18.10
N GLU A 180 -8.08 -8.65 -16.96
CA GLU A 180 -8.61 -9.84 -16.32
C GLU A 180 -8.72 -9.64 -14.80
N VAL A 181 -9.86 -10.04 -14.23
CA VAL A 181 -10.09 -10.01 -12.78
C VAL A 181 -10.49 -11.39 -12.29
N MET A 182 -9.86 -11.86 -11.22
CA MET A 182 -10.24 -13.11 -10.55
C MET A 182 -10.58 -12.87 -9.09
N VAL A 183 -11.72 -13.37 -8.65
CA VAL A 183 -12.12 -13.44 -7.24
C VAL A 183 -11.69 -14.80 -6.69
N VAL A 184 -10.78 -14.78 -5.72
CA VAL A 184 -10.16 -16.00 -5.20
C VAL A 184 -10.43 -16.13 -3.71
N THR A 185 -11.03 -17.25 -3.32
CA THR A 185 -11.18 -17.62 -1.91
C THR A 185 -10.33 -18.84 -1.62
N VAL A 186 -9.45 -18.73 -0.62
CA VAL A 186 -8.74 -19.89 -0.07
C VAL A 186 -9.41 -20.30 1.23
N ASP A 187 -10.11 -21.42 1.20
CA ASP A 187 -10.80 -21.97 2.36
C ASP A 187 -11.03 -23.48 2.21
N ARG A 188 -10.42 -24.27 3.10
CA ARG A 188 -10.65 -25.71 3.17
C ARG A 188 -12.10 -26.06 3.53
N GLY A 189 -12.77 -25.20 4.27
CA GLY A 189 -14.15 -25.34 4.73
C GLY A 189 -15.19 -24.74 3.78
N ALA A 190 -14.80 -24.28 2.59
CA ALA A 190 -15.70 -23.63 1.64
C ALA A 190 -16.98 -24.46 1.39
N ASP A 191 -18.11 -23.81 1.61
CA ASP A 191 -19.46 -24.36 1.57
C ASP A 191 -20.36 -23.54 0.62
N ILE A 192 -21.68 -23.74 0.72
CA ILE A 192 -22.64 -23.05 -0.14
C ILE A 192 -22.68 -21.54 0.13
N LEU A 193 -22.51 -21.11 1.39
CA LEU A 193 -22.49 -19.69 1.76
C LEU A 193 -21.25 -19.00 1.20
N THR A 194 -20.13 -19.72 1.14
CA THR A 194 -18.90 -19.25 0.51
C THR A 194 -19.14 -18.97 -0.97
N GLN A 195 -19.76 -19.91 -1.69
CA GLN A 195 -20.11 -19.73 -3.11
C GLN A 195 -21.10 -18.58 -3.32
N GLU A 196 -22.16 -18.48 -2.51
CA GLU A 196 -23.13 -17.37 -2.58
C GLU A 196 -22.44 -16.01 -2.43
N SER A 197 -21.50 -15.89 -1.48
CA SER A 197 -20.75 -14.64 -1.28
C SER A 197 -19.88 -14.26 -2.49
N ILE A 198 -19.32 -15.25 -3.18
CA ILE A 198 -18.51 -15.08 -4.38
C ILE A 198 -19.40 -14.65 -5.55
N ASP A 199 -20.55 -15.29 -5.72
CA ASP A 199 -21.52 -14.95 -6.76
C ASP A 199 -22.02 -13.51 -6.60
N ASP A 200 -22.31 -13.10 -5.35
CA ASP A 200 -22.74 -11.74 -5.01
C ASP A 200 -21.66 -10.70 -5.34
N VAL A 201 -20.40 -10.92 -4.96
CA VAL A 201 -19.31 -9.97 -5.28
C VAL A 201 -19.01 -9.93 -6.78
N CYS A 202 -19.09 -11.06 -7.49
CA CYS A 202 -18.97 -11.11 -8.95
C CYS A 202 -20.11 -10.35 -9.62
N ALA A 203 -21.35 -10.48 -9.13
CA ALA A 203 -22.49 -9.71 -9.62
C ALA A 203 -22.34 -8.21 -9.33
N PHE A 204 -21.82 -7.85 -8.16
CA PHE A 204 -21.49 -6.47 -7.81
C PHE A 204 -20.46 -5.87 -8.77
N LEU A 205 -19.34 -6.55 -9.00
CA LEU A 205 -18.29 -6.14 -9.94
C LEU A 205 -18.85 -5.93 -11.35
N ARG A 206 -19.70 -6.85 -11.82
CA ARG A 206 -20.33 -6.76 -13.14
C ARG A 206 -21.18 -5.50 -13.30
N ARG A 207 -21.91 -5.09 -12.25
CA ARG A 207 -22.69 -3.83 -12.26
C ARG A 207 -21.79 -2.58 -12.35
N HIS A 208 -20.53 -2.70 -11.97
CA HIS A 208 -19.51 -1.65 -12.09
C HIS A 208 -18.65 -1.77 -13.36
N GLY A 209 -19.01 -2.67 -14.28
CA GLY A 209 -18.29 -2.84 -15.54
C GLY A 209 -17.03 -3.72 -15.44
N VAL A 210 -16.86 -4.46 -14.35
CA VAL A 210 -15.76 -5.41 -14.15
C VAL A 210 -16.29 -6.83 -14.31
N THR A 211 -15.82 -7.55 -15.32
CA THR A 211 -16.11 -8.98 -15.46
C THR A 211 -15.05 -9.78 -14.71
N ALA A 212 -15.46 -10.51 -13.69
CA ALA A 212 -14.56 -11.35 -12.90
C ALA A 212 -14.87 -12.84 -13.08
N GLN A 213 -13.82 -13.65 -13.12
CA GLN A 213 -13.89 -15.09 -12.90
C GLN A 213 -13.72 -15.37 -11.40
N SER A 214 -14.12 -16.56 -10.95
CA SER A 214 -13.97 -16.94 -9.54
C SER A 214 -13.33 -18.30 -9.36
N GLU A 215 -12.49 -18.44 -8.35
CA GLU A 215 -11.82 -19.69 -7.99
C GLU A 215 -11.88 -19.94 -6.47
N ILE A 216 -12.19 -21.18 -6.08
CA ILE A 216 -12.14 -21.63 -4.68
C ILE A 216 -10.99 -22.63 -4.52
N ILE A 217 -9.98 -22.23 -3.75
CA ILE A 217 -8.83 -23.08 -3.42
C ILE A 217 -9.06 -23.71 -2.05
N LYS A 218 -9.24 -25.03 -2.02
CA LYS A 218 -9.46 -25.76 -0.76
C LYS A 218 -8.14 -26.08 -0.06
N ASP A 219 -7.63 -25.12 0.72
CA ASP A 219 -6.39 -25.25 1.50
C ASP A 219 -6.52 -24.63 2.90
N ARG A 220 -5.69 -25.07 3.85
CA ARG A 220 -5.51 -24.43 5.17
C ARG A 220 -4.45 -23.33 5.16
N HIS A 221 -3.51 -23.36 4.21
CA HIS A 221 -2.41 -22.39 4.12
C HIS A 221 -2.81 -21.21 3.23
N GLU A 222 -3.77 -20.42 3.71
CA GLU A 222 -4.44 -19.40 2.90
C GLU A 222 -3.49 -18.43 2.21
N GLY A 223 -2.52 -17.90 2.96
CA GLY A 223 -1.54 -16.93 2.44
C GLY A 223 -0.66 -17.53 1.35
N GLU A 224 -0.03 -18.68 1.62
CA GLU A 224 0.88 -19.33 0.66
C GLU A 224 0.15 -19.77 -0.61
N SER A 225 -1.05 -20.33 -0.48
CA SER A 225 -1.83 -20.80 -1.62
C SER A 225 -2.39 -19.65 -2.45
N LEU A 226 -2.78 -18.54 -1.82
CA LEU A 226 -3.13 -17.30 -2.53
C LEU A 226 -1.93 -16.74 -3.29
N LEU A 227 -0.77 -16.59 -2.65
CA LEU A 227 0.45 -16.07 -3.30
C LEU A 227 0.85 -16.95 -4.48
N ARG A 228 0.81 -18.28 -4.31
CA ARG A 228 1.12 -19.25 -5.37
C ARG A 228 0.17 -19.09 -6.55
N PHE A 229 -1.14 -19.00 -6.28
CA PHE A 229 -2.15 -18.79 -7.31
C PHE A 229 -1.94 -17.46 -8.05
N ALA A 230 -1.75 -16.36 -7.31
CA ALA A 230 -1.51 -15.04 -7.90
C ALA A 230 -0.30 -15.05 -8.84
N LYS A 231 0.80 -15.69 -8.44
CA LYS A 231 2.00 -15.86 -9.28
C LYS A 231 1.73 -16.73 -10.50
N GLN A 232 1.03 -17.85 -10.34
CA GLN A 232 0.68 -18.76 -11.44
C GLN A 232 -0.15 -18.05 -12.52
N MET A 233 -1.04 -17.15 -12.11
CA MET A 233 -1.90 -16.40 -13.00
C MET A 233 -1.26 -15.10 -13.53
N GLY A 234 0.01 -14.84 -13.19
CA GLY A 234 0.70 -13.63 -13.63
C GLY A 234 0.06 -12.35 -13.10
N ALA A 235 -0.51 -12.39 -11.89
CA ALA A 235 -1.15 -11.24 -11.28
C ALA A 235 -0.15 -10.08 -11.13
N GLU A 236 -0.55 -8.89 -11.61
CA GLU A 236 0.20 -7.66 -11.44
C GLU A 236 -0.32 -6.84 -10.24
N LEU A 237 -1.55 -7.15 -9.79
CA LEU A 237 -2.22 -6.58 -8.62
C LEU A 237 -2.92 -7.68 -7.80
N VAL A 238 -2.74 -7.65 -6.48
CA VAL A 238 -3.62 -8.34 -5.52
C VAL A 238 -4.37 -7.33 -4.66
N VAL A 239 -5.70 -7.38 -4.70
CA VAL A 239 -6.61 -6.62 -3.84
C VAL A 239 -7.01 -7.48 -2.65
N SER A 240 -6.86 -6.99 -1.43
CA SER A 240 -7.26 -7.72 -0.23
C SER A 240 -7.80 -6.78 0.84
N GLY A 241 -8.83 -7.24 1.54
CA GLY A 241 -9.12 -6.70 2.87
C GLY A 241 -7.95 -6.99 3.81
N ALA A 242 -7.62 -6.07 4.70
CA ALA A 242 -6.58 -6.24 5.69
C ALA A 242 -7.21 -6.44 7.08
N TYR A 243 -6.72 -7.43 7.84
CA TYR A 243 -7.08 -7.63 9.25
C TYR A 243 -8.56 -7.95 9.56
N GLY A 244 -9.33 -8.53 8.62
CA GLY A 244 -10.76 -8.83 8.80
C GLY A 244 -11.10 -10.01 9.73
N HIS A 245 -10.11 -10.78 10.22
CA HIS A 245 -10.32 -11.84 11.21
C HIS A 245 -9.68 -11.45 12.54
N SER A 246 -10.52 -11.36 13.59
CA SER A 246 -10.13 -11.23 15.01
C SER A 246 -9.21 -10.06 15.33
N ARG A 247 -9.80 -9.01 15.91
CA ARG A 247 -9.18 -7.80 16.48
C ARG A 247 -8.23 -8.08 17.66
N VAL A 248 -7.43 -9.14 17.64
CA VAL A 248 -6.38 -9.32 18.63
C VAL A 248 -5.17 -8.55 18.14
N ARG A 249 -5.00 -7.40 18.77
CA ARG A 249 -3.95 -6.39 18.58
C ARG A 249 -2.53 -6.92 18.90
N GLU A 250 -2.38 -8.22 19.17
CA GLU A 250 -1.13 -8.88 19.51
C GLU A 250 -1.02 -10.24 18.79
N LEU A 251 -0.01 -10.36 17.92
CA LEU A 251 0.65 -11.61 17.51
C LEU A 251 -0.15 -12.70 16.75
N VAL A 252 -1.37 -12.44 16.26
CA VAL A 252 -2.11 -13.34 15.35
C VAL A 252 -2.51 -12.60 14.08
N PHE A 253 -1.53 -12.03 13.37
CA PHE A 253 -1.75 -11.46 12.04
C PHE A 253 -2.18 -12.58 11.09
N GLY A 254 -3.36 -12.43 10.47
CA GLY A 254 -3.89 -13.43 9.54
C GLY A 254 -2.85 -13.80 8.47
N GLY A 255 -2.74 -15.11 8.19
CA GLY A 255 -1.71 -15.65 7.29
C GLY A 255 -1.65 -14.93 5.95
N VAL A 256 -2.82 -14.58 5.38
CA VAL A 256 -2.92 -13.87 4.10
C VAL A 256 -2.28 -12.48 4.15
N THR A 257 -2.69 -11.61 5.09
CA THR A 257 -2.15 -10.25 5.17
C THR A 257 -0.64 -10.29 5.42
N ARG A 258 -0.15 -11.14 6.33
CA ARG A 258 1.29 -11.28 6.58
C ARG A 258 2.04 -11.74 5.32
N SER A 259 1.52 -12.75 4.61
CA SER A 259 2.10 -13.22 3.36
C SER A 259 2.12 -12.13 2.29
N LEU A 260 1.06 -11.34 2.15
CA LEU A 260 0.99 -10.22 1.21
C LEU A 260 1.95 -9.07 1.56
N LEU A 261 2.12 -8.78 2.86
CA LEU A 261 3.06 -7.74 3.31
C LEU A 261 4.52 -8.15 3.04
N ALA A 262 4.83 -9.44 3.07
CA ALA A 262 6.17 -9.95 2.77
C ALA A 262 6.45 -10.15 1.27
N GLU A 263 5.44 -9.95 0.42
CA GLU A 263 5.55 -10.19 -1.03
C GLU A 263 5.94 -8.90 -1.77
N ASP A 264 6.86 -9.00 -2.73
CA ASP A 264 7.41 -7.85 -3.45
C ASP A 264 7.18 -7.90 -4.98
N SER A 265 6.80 -9.05 -5.54
CA SER A 265 6.78 -9.29 -7.00
C SER A 265 5.59 -8.72 -7.76
N PHE A 266 4.47 -8.40 -7.10
CA PHE A 266 3.27 -7.83 -7.73
C PHE A 266 2.64 -6.77 -6.83
N SER A 267 1.93 -5.78 -7.36
CA SER A 267 1.37 -4.70 -6.53
C SER A 267 0.31 -5.23 -5.56
N ARG A 268 0.15 -4.61 -4.39
CA ARG A 268 -0.84 -5.01 -3.37
C ARG A 268 -1.71 -3.82 -3.00
N PHE A 269 -3.02 -3.97 -3.07
CA PHE A 269 -3.99 -2.97 -2.64
C PHE A 269 -4.70 -3.49 -1.40
N LEU A 270 -4.54 -2.77 -0.29
CA LEU A 270 -4.97 -3.18 1.04
C LEU A 270 -5.94 -2.14 1.60
N SER A 271 -7.07 -2.59 2.12
CA SER A 271 -8.04 -1.73 2.79
C SER A 271 -8.55 -2.36 4.08
N SER A 272 -8.79 -1.54 5.10
CA SER A 272 -9.40 -1.90 6.39
C SER A 272 -10.72 -1.17 6.61
#